data_AF-A0A179SKX9-F1
#
_entry.id   AF-A0A179SKX9-F1
#
_cell.length_a   1.000
_cell.length_b   1.000
_cell.length_c   1.000
_cell.angle_alpha   90.00
_cell.angle_beta   90.00
_cell.angle_gamma   90.00
#
_symmetry.space_group_name_H-M   'P 1'
#
loop_
_entity.id
_entity.type
_entity.pdbx_description
1 polymer ?
#
loop_
_entity_poly.entity_id
_entity_poly.type
_entity_poly.pdbx_seq_one_letter_code
_entity_poly.pdbx_strand_id
1 'polypeptide(L)' 'MYYVVLDLGCAECGESSNILGIFTSIEQAKKAVNEYKEKNRLDEYSDHEFFIYKIDQLDKIYHNSFEHLVE' A
#
# COMPACT_ATOMS: atom_id res chain seq x y z
N MET A 1 -1.46 16.45 3.13
CA MET A 1 -1.51 15.09 3.71
C MET A 1 -1.44 14.11 2.57
N TYR A 2 -0.60 13.09 2.67
CA TYR A 2 -0.38 12.13 1.59
C TYR A 2 -0.58 10.70 2.11
N TYR A 3 -0.83 9.79 1.18
CA TYR A 3 -1.13 8.40 1.46
C TYR A 3 -0.22 7.53 0.60
N VAL A 4 0.71 6.81 1.23
CA VAL A 4 1.62 5.89 0.56
C VAL A 4 0.98 4.51 0.59
N VAL A 5 0.80 3.92 -0.59
CA VAL A 5 0.25 2.57 -0.73
C VAL A 5 1.38 1.60 -0.98
N LEU A 6 1.48 0.58 -0.14
CA LEU A 6 2.50 -0.46 -0.20
C LEU A 6 1.84 -1.81 -0.45
N ASP A 7 2.41 -2.57 -1.38
CA ASP A 7 2.16 -3.98 -1.62
C ASP A 7 3.32 -4.76 -1.02
N LEU A 8 3.07 -5.47 0.06
CA LEU A 8 4.01 -6.43 0.61
C LEU A 8 3.87 -7.72 -0.21
N GLY A 9 4.77 -7.86 -1.19
CA GLY A 9 4.79 -9.00 -2.10
C GLY A 9 4.90 -10.36 -1.41
N CYS A 10 4.55 -11.41 -2.14
CA CYS A 10 4.46 -12.77 -1.60
C CYS A 10 5.83 -13.47 -1.59
N ALA A 11 6.22 -13.94 -0.40
CA ALA A 11 7.46 -14.69 -0.20
C ALA A 11 7.47 -16.06 -0.90
N GLU A 12 6.30 -16.66 -1.15
CA GLU A 12 6.19 -17.97 -1.79
C GLU A 12 6.36 -17.91 -3.31
N CYS A 13 5.77 -16.92 -3.98
CA CYS A 13 5.92 -16.73 -5.42
C CYS A 13 7.16 -15.90 -5.79
N GLY A 14 7.83 -15.29 -4.80
CA GLY A 14 9.03 -14.48 -4.97
C GLY A 14 8.76 -13.07 -5.49
N GLU A 15 7.51 -12.61 -5.41
CA GLU A 15 7.16 -11.25 -5.81
C GLU A 15 7.69 -10.25 -4.79
N SER A 16 8.42 -9.24 -5.29
CA SER A 16 9.03 -8.23 -4.44
C SER A 16 8.00 -7.23 -3.95
N SER A 17 8.17 -6.75 -2.72
CA SER A 17 7.35 -5.66 -2.21
C SER A 17 7.53 -4.39 -3.04
N ASN A 18 6.44 -3.62 -3.20
CA ASN A 18 6.42 -2.47 -4.08
C ASN A 18 5.61 -1.29 -3.48
N ILE A 19 5.96 -0.07 -3.88
CA ILE A 19 5.14 1.11 -3.63
C ILE A 19 4.20 1.27 -4.82
N LEU A 20 2.91 1.05 -4.60
CA LEU A 20 1.88 1.23 -5.63
C LEU A 20 1.71 2.68 -6.04
N GLY A 21 1.87 3.61 -5.08
CA GLY A 21 1.82 5.03 -5.35
C GLY A 21 1.75 5.90 -4.09
N ILE A 22 1.84 7.20 -4.31
CA ILE A 22 1.65 8.24 -3.30
C ILE A 22 0.49 9.13 -3.75
N PHE A 23 -0.55 9.19 -2.93
CA PHE A 23 -1.81 9.87 -3.25
C PHE A 23 -2.07 11.04 -2.32
N THR A 24 -2.86 12.01 -2.77
CA THR A 24 -3.28 13.17 -1.97
C THR A 24 -4.65 12.97 -1.30
N SER A 25 -5.35 11.86 -1.63
CA SER A 25 -6.65 11.47 -1.06
C SER A 25 -6.64 9.99 -0.68
N ILE A 26 -7.33 9.66 0.42
CA ILE A 26 -7.48 8.28 0.88
C ILE A 26 -8.35 7.45 -0.07
N GLU A 27 -9.34 8.06 -0.70
CA GLU A 27 -10.22 7.42 -1.68
C GLU A 27 -9.42 6.96 -2.90
N GLN A 28 -8.50 7.79 -3.41
CA GLN A 28 -7.62 7.41 -4.51
C GLN A 28 -6.66 6.28 -4.11
N ALA A 29 -6.11 6.33 -2.89
CA ALA A 29 -5.25 5.27 -2.37
C ALA A 29 -6.00 3.93 -2.27
N LYS A 30 -7.21 3.91 -1.70
CA LYS A 30 -8.05 2.71 -1.62
C LYS A 30 -8.47 2.19 -3.00
N LYS A 31 -8.79 3.09 -3.94
CA LYS A 31 -9.10 2.73 -5.32
C LYS A 31 -7.91 2.05 -6.00
N ALA A 32 -6.70 2.56 -5.82
CA ALA A 32 -5.49 1.99 -6.41
C ALA A 32 -5.20 0.57 -5.89
N VAL A 33 -5.44 0.30 -4.60
CA VAL A 33 -5.33 -1.07 -4.05
C VAL A 33 -6.30 -2.02 -4.76
N ASN A 34 -7.57 -1.63 -4.90
CA ASN A 34 -8.58 -2.46 -5.54
C ASN A 34 -8.25 -2.71 -7.02
N GLU A 35 -7.88 -1.66 -7.77
CA GLU A 35 -7.46 -1.78 -9.17
C GLU A 35 -6.25 -2.71 -9.33
N TYR A 36 -5.28 -2.65 -8.41
CA TYR A 36 -4.12 -3.53 -8.44
C TYR A 36 -4.49 -4.99 -8.18
N LYS A 37 -5.33 -5.25 -7.16
CA LYS A 37 -5.83 -6.59 -6.85
C LYS A 37 -6.59 -7.19 -8.03
N GLU A 38 -7.51 -6.44 -8.63
CA GLU A 38 -8.29 -6.89 -9.80
C GLU A 38 -7.39 -7.20 -11.00
N LYS A 39 -6.43 -6.31 -11.31
CA LYS A 39 -5.55 -6.45 -12.46
C LYS A 39 -4.60 -7.66 -12.33
N ASN A 40 -4.10 -7.91 -11.13
CA ASN A 40 -3.17 -9.01 -10.85
C ASN A 40 -3.87 -10.29 -10.37
N ARG A 41 -5.21 -10.28 -10.29
CA ARG A 41 -6.02 -11.42 -9.83
C ARG A 41 -5.62 -11.92 -8.44
N LEU A 42 -5.30 -10.98 -7.55
CA LEU A 42 -4.98 -11.26 -6.17
C LEU A 42 -6.29 -11.44 -5.40
N ASP A 43 -6.60 -12.68 -5.07
CA ASP A 43 -7.77 -13.05 -4.28
C ASP A 43 -7.42 -13.18 -2.78
N GLU A 44 -8.35 -13.67 -1.98
CA GLU A 44 -8.19 -13.88 -0.53
C GLU A 44 -7.13 -14.92 -0.17
N TYR A 45 -6.67 -15.72 -1.14
CA TYR A 45 -5.64 -16.75 -0.95
C TYR A 45 -4.25 -16.28 -1.39
N SER A 46 -4.14 -15.05 -1.90
CA SER A 46 -2.85 -14.45 -2.22
C SER A 46 -2.17 -13.97 -0.93
N ASP A 47 -0.90 -14.31 -0.73
CA ASP A 47 -0.12 -13.85 0.43
C ASP A 47 0.31 -12.37 0.36
N HIS A 48 -0.22 -11.61 -0.61
CA HIS A 48 0.03 -10.18 -0.69
C HIS A 48 -0.73 -9.43 0.41
N GLU A 49 0.00 -8.63 1.18
CA GLU A 49 -0.59 -7.70 2.16
C GLU A 49 -0.49 -6.26 1.67
N PHE A 50 -1.59 -5.52 1.76
CA PHE A 50 -1.66 -4.14 1.30
C PHE A 50 -1.78 -3.19 2.48
N PHE A 51 -0.93 -2.16 2.51
CA PHE A 51 -0.89 -1.16 3.57
C PHE A 51 -1.05 0.24 2.99
N ILE A 52 -1.81 1.08 3.67
CA ILE A 52 -1.94 2.50 3.35
C ILE A 52 -1.40 3.31 4.54
N TYR A 53 -0.28 4.00 4.33
CA TYR A 53 0.36 4.84 5.33
C TYR A 53 0.06 6.31 5.09
N LYS A 54 -0.42 6.99 6.11
CA LYS A 54 -0.70 8.43 6.11
C LYS A 54 0.53 9.23 6.55
N ILE A 55 1.07 10.05 5.65
CA ILE A 55 2.21 10.93 5.91
C ILE A 55 1.82 12.41 5.81
N ASP A 56 2.47 13.26 6.60
CA ASP A 56 2.18 14.70 6.65
C ASP A 56 3.00 15.53 5.63
N GLN A 57 4.16 15.03 5.22
CA GLN A 57 5.16 15.74 4.43
C GLN A 57 5.90 14.78 3.48
N LEU A 58 6.39 15.29 2.36
CA LEU A 58 7.34 14.58 1.51
C LEU A 58 8.78 14.84 2.01
N ASP A 59 9.73 14.02 1.54
CA ASP A 59 11.16 14.15 1.82
C ASP A 59 11.51 14.12 3.32
N LYS A 60 10.76 13.32 4.08
CA LYS A 60 10.92 13.13 5.53
C LYS A 60 11.01 11.65 5.85
N ILE A 61 11.91 11.28 6.77
CA ILE A 61 11.99 9.90 7.28
C ILE A 61 10.90 9.72 8.34
N TYR A 62 10.06 8.71 8.13
CA TYR A 62 9.01 8.31 9.08
C TYR A 62 9.47 7.08 9.85
N HIS A 63 9.51 7.17 11.19
CA HIS A 63 10.02 6.11 12.07
C HIS A 63 8.92 5.25 12.74
N ASN A 64 7.63 5.55 12.57
CA ASN A 64 6.55 4.90 13.31
C ASN A 64 5.75 3.92 12.45
N SER A 65 5.65 2.67 12.91
CA SER A 65 5.27 1.48 12.13
C SER A 65 3.76 1.21 12.00
N PHE A 66 2.90 1.77 12.86
CA PHE A 66 1.45 1.49 12.83
C PHE A 66 0.52 2.68 13.12
N GLU A 67 0.98 3.75 13.78
CA GLU A 67 0.15 4.94 14.10
C GLU A 67 -0.36 5.69 12.87
N HIS A 68 0.30 5.50 11.74
CA HIS A 68 -0.01 6.11 10.45
C HIS A 68 -0.80 5.18 9.53
N LEU A 69 -1.08 3.95 9.97
CA LEU A 69 -1.79 2.99 9.16
C LEU A 69 -3.27 3.36 9.11
N VAL A 70 -3.82 3.36 7.90
CA VAL A 70 -5.25 3.59 7.67
C VAL A 70 -5.95 2.25 7.50
N GLU A 71 -7.03 2.03 8.25
CA GLU A 71 -7.95 0.89 8.08
C GLU A 71 -8.73 0.95 6.74
#